data_AF-A0AA97BNX4-F1
#
_entry.id   AF-A0AA97BNX4-F1
#
_cell.length_a   1.000
_cell.length_b   1.000
_cell.length_c   1.000
_cell.angle_alpha   90.00
_cell.angle_beta   90.00
_cell.angle_gamma   90.00
#
_symmetry.space_group_name_H-M   'P 1'
#
loop_
_entity.id
_entity.type
_entity.pdbx_description
1 polymer ?
#
loop_
_entity_poly.entity_id
_entity_poly.type
_entity_poly.pdbx_seq_one_letter_code
_entity_poly.pdbx_strand_id
1 'polypeptide(L)'
;MRAWDKHAARPGGVFEPLNGNPAQKNAAAENFIREIFKDPKVVRNDLGGGAFEYRLPSGKGVRYNADGSFNTVLDPKKAIK
;
A
#
# COMPACT_ATOMS: atom_id res chain seq x y z
N MET A 1 5.54 14.92 1.22
CA MET A 1 5.75 13.70 2.04
C MET A 1 5.17 12.51 1.29
N ARG A 2 5.96 11.44 1.06
CA ARG A 2 5.58 10.30 0.22
C ARG A 2 4.56 9.40 0.93
N ALA A 3 3.75 8.67 0.18
CA ALA A 3 2.69 7.81 0.72
C ALA A 3 3.22 6.84 1.79
N TRP A 4 4.39 6.23 1.55
CA TRP A 4 5.01 5.32 2.51
C TRP A 4 5.39 6.00 3.83
N ASP A 5 6.10 7.12 3.77
CA ASP A 5 6.53 7.86 4.97
C ASP A 5 5.30 8.29 5.81
N LYS A 6 4.18 8.64 5.15
CA LYS A 6 2.92 9.00 5.84
C LYS A 6 2.31 7.82 6.59
N HIS A 7 2.46 6.60 6.09
CA HIS A 7 1.92 5.40 6.73
C HIS A 7 2.87 4.88 7.83
N ALA A 8 4.19 4.98 7.61
CA ALA A 8 5.19 4.63 8.61
C ALA A 8 5.14 5.51 9.86
N ALA A 9 4.76 6.78 9.72
CA ALA A 9 4.62 7.71 10.84
C ALA A 9 3.32 7.54 11.65
N ARG A 10 2.42 6.61 11.29
CA ARG A 10 1.13 6.45 11.99
C ARG A 10 1.31 5.65 13.29
N PRO A 11 0.68 6.07 14.40
CA PRO A 11 0.59 5.24 15.60
C PRO A 11 -0.10 3.90 15.29
N GLY A 12 0.66 2.80 15.40
CA GLY A 12 0.20 1.45 15.03
C GLY A 12 0.19 1.17 13.52
N GLY A 13 0.89 1.98 12.72
CA GLY A 13 1.19 1.68 11.33
C GLY A 13 2.11 0.45 11.22
N VAL A 14 2.02 -0.27 10.10
CA VAL A 14 2.76 -1.54 9.91
C VAL A 14 3.86 -1.45 8.85
N PHE A 15 4.06 -0.24 8.32
CA PHE A 15 5.14 0.06 7.39
C PHE A 15 6.31 0.63 8.17
N GLU A 16 7.46 -0.03 8.06
CA GLU A 16 8.69 0.51 8.63
C GLU A 16 9.13 1.75 7.83
N PRO A 17 9.75 2.75 8.49
CA PRO A 17 10.37 3.86 7.78
C PRO A 17 11.36 3.37 6.73
N LEU A 18 11.23 3.84 5.49
CA LEU A 18 12.23 3.53 4.47
C LEU A 18 13.47 4.38 4.68
N ASN A 19 14.62 3.71 4.73
CA ASN A 19 15.92 4.34 4.87
C ASN A 19 16.52 4.73 3.51
N GLY A 20 17.47 5.66 3.54
CA GLY A 20 18.22 6.09 2.36
C GLY A 20 17.58 7.22 1.56
N ASN A 21 18.11 7.41 0.35
CA ASN A 21 17.78 8.53 -0.52
C ASN A 21 16.43 8.33 -1.26
N PRO A 22 15.90 9.39 -1.91
CA PRO A 22 14.68 9.32 -2.70
C PRO A 22 14.58 8.16 -3.70
N ALA A 23 15.66 7.75 -4.35
CA ALA A 23 15.64 6.65 -5.31
C ALA A 23 15.51 5.29 -4.60
N GLN A 24 16.27 5.09 -3.52
CA GLN A 24 16.24 3.86 -2.71
C GLN A 24 14.85 3.64 -2.09
N LYS A 25 14.24 4.70 -1.57
CA LYS A 25 12.87 4.65 -1.05
C LYS A 25 11.85 4.28 -2.13
N ASN A 26 12.01 4.79 -3.35
CA ASN A 26 11.11 4.44 -4.45
C ASN A 26 11.27 2.97 -4.86
N ALA A 27 12.51 2.47 -4.96
CA ALA A 27 12.78 1.07 -5.28
C ALA A 27 12.19 0.11 -4.23
N ALA A 28 12.30 0.44 -2.95
CA ALA A 28 11.69 -0.37 -1.88
C ALA A 28 10.15 -0.39 -1.98
N ALA A 29 9.53 0.76 -2.24
CA ALA A 29 8.09 0.85 -2.44
C ALA A 29 7.63 0.09 -3.69
N GLU A 30 8.38 0.18 -4.79
CA GLU A 30 8.09 -0.56 -6.03
C GLU A 30 8.19 -2.08 -5.81
N ASN A 31 9.21 -2.55 -5.11
CA ASN A 31 9.34 -3.96 -4.76
C ASN A 31 8.13 -4.44 -3.94
N PHE A 32 7.68 -3.67 -2.95
CA PHE A 32 6.47 -4.02 -2.21
C PHE A 32 5.23 -4.14 -3.11
N ILE A 33 5.03 -3.21 -4.05
CA ILE A 33 3.93 -3.28 -5.02
C ILE A 33 4.05 -4.57 -5.86
N ARG A 34 5.25 -4.91 -6.35
CA ARG A 34 5.49 -6.13 -7.13
C ARG A 34 5.17 -7.40 -6.33
N GLU A 35 5.54 -7.44 -5.05
CA GLU A 35 5.25 -8.58 -4.19
C GLU A 35 3.76 -8.76 -3.93
N ILE A 36 2.97 -7.68 -3.85
CA ILE A 36 1.51 -7.79 -3.74
C ILE A 36 0.92 -8.57 -4.92
N PHE A 37 1.37 -8.29 -6.15
CA PHE A 37 0.86 -8.95 -7.35
C PHE A 37 1.38 -10.37 -7.57
N LYS A 38 2.40 -10.79 -6.82
CA LYS A 38 2.90 -12.18 -6.82
C LYS A 38 2.12 -13.07 -5.85
N ASP A 39 1.43 -12.49 -4.86
CA ASP A 39 0.68 -13.27 -3.89
C ASP A 39 -0.64 -13.77 -4.53
N PRO A 40 -0.86 -15.09 -4.65
CA PRO A 40 -2.07 -15.63 -5.27
C PRO A 40 -3.34 -15.38 -4.43
N LYS A 41 -3.19 -14.95 -3.18
CA LYS A 41 -4.30 -14.61 -2.26
C LYS A 41 -4.58 -13.12 -2.23
N VAL A 42 -3.94 -12.31 -3.09
CA VAL A 42 -4.28 -10.90 -3.23
C VAL A 42 -5.73 -10.76 -3.71
N VAL A 43 -6.48 -9.88 -3.06
CA VAL A 43 -7.86 -9.59 -3.43
C VAL A 43 -7.95 -8.17 -3.99
N ARG A 44 -8.56 -8.05 -5.17
CA ARG A 44 -8.96 -6.75 -5.72
C ARG A 44 -10.33 -6.38 -5.17
N ASN A 45 -10.47 -5.13 -4.71
CA ASN A 45 -11.75 -4.54 -4.33
C ASN A 45 -11.95 -3.23 -5.09
N ASP A 46 -13.04 -3.14 -5.84
CA ASP A 46 -13.45 -1.90 -6.47
C ASP A 46 -14.17 -1.00 -5.46
N LEU A 47 -13.95 0.31 -5.57
CA LEU A 47 -14.46 1.33 -4.66
C LEU A 47 -15.44 2.24 -5.42
N GLY A 48 -16.29 2.94 -4.67
CA GLY A 48 -17.15 3.97 -5.23
C GLY A 48 -16.33 5.03 -5.99
N GLY A 49 -16.81 5.43 -7.17
CA GLY A 49 -16.12 6.40 -8.04
C GLY A 49 -15.02 5.80 -8.93
N GLY A 50 -14.92 4.48 -9.04
CA GLY A 50 -14.04 3.80 -10.01
C GLY A 50 -12.61 3.53 -9.53
N ALA A 51 -12.24 4.03 -8.33
CA ALA A 51 -10.99 3.65 -7.69
C ALA A 51 -10.99 2.16 -7.30
N PHE A 52 -9.82 1.57 -7.11
CA PHE A 52 -9.69 0.18 -6.70
C PHE A 52 -8.48 -0.05 -5.80
N GLU A 53 -8.52 -1.11 -4.99
CA GLU A 53 -7.43 -1.51 -4.11
C GLU A 53 -7.09 -3.00 -4.24
N TYR A 54 -5.81 -3.33 -4.08
CA TYR A 54 -5.32 -4.70 -3.94
C TYR A 54 -4.87 -4.93 -2.50
N ARG A 55 -5.38 -5.99 -1.88
CA ARG A 55 -5.17 -6.31 -0.46
C ARG A 55 -4.60 -7.71 -0.30
N LEU A 56 -3.51 -7.81 0.44
CA LEU A 56 -2.99 -9.08 0.95
C LEU A 56 -3.87 -9.60 2.09
N PRO A 57 -3.79 -10.90 2.43
CA PRO A 57 -4.47 -11.46 3.60
C PRO A 57 -4.09 -10.78 4.93
N SER A 58 -2.87 -10.24 5.02
CA SER A 58 -2.42 -9.44 6.17
C SER A 58 -3.15 -8.10 6.30
N GLY A 59 -3.95 -7.71 5.31
CA GLY A 59 -4.63 -6.42 5.21
C GLY A 59 -3.77 -5.31 4.62
N LYS A 60 -2.45 -5.49 4.49
CA LYS A 60 -1.56 -4.57 3.76
C LYS A 60 -1.99 -4.52 2.29
N GLY A 61 -1.81 -3.37 1.64
CA GLY A 61 -2.22 -3.25 0.24
C GLY A 61 -1.82 -1.96 -0.44
N VAL A 62 -2.37 -1.76 -1.64
CA VAL A 62 -2.17 -0.56 -2.46
C VAL A 62 -3.50 -0.11 -3.04
N ARG A 63 -3.66 1.20 -3.22
CA ARG A 63 -4.82 1.82 -3.85
C ARG A 63 -4.40 2.53 -5.13
N TYR A 64 -5.29 2.45 -6.11
CA TYR A 64 -5.22 3.15 -7.38
C TYR A 64 -6.43 4.06 -7.55
N ASN A 65 -6.23 5.16 -8.25
CA ASN A 65 -7.30 6.04 -8.70
C ASN A 65 -8.08 5.36 -9.84
N ALA A 66 -9.21 5.97 -10.25
CA ALA A 66 -10.04 5.43 -11.33
C ALA A 66 -9.32 5.38 -12.69
N ASP A 67 -8.33 6.26 -12.91
CA ASP A 67 -7.47 6.27 -14.09
C ASP A 67 -6.33 5.24 -14.03
N GLY A 68 -6.25 4.45 -12.96
CA GLY A 68 -5.20 3.46 -12.74
C GLY A 68 -3.88 4.04 -12.22
N SER A 69 -3.79 5.35 -11.95
CA SER A 69 -2.61 5.95 -11.33
C SER A 69 -2.49 5.52 -9.86
N PHE A 70 -1.26 5.30 -9.40
CA PHE A 70 -0.99 4.94 -8.00
C PHE A 70 -1.44 6.07 -7.07
N ASN A 71 -2.24 5.71 -6.05
CA ASN A 71 -2.73 6.66 -5.05
C ASN A 71 -1.92 6.55 -3.74
N THR A 72 -1.94 5.40 -3.08
CA THR A 72 -1.29 5.19 -1.78
C THR A 72 -1.06 3.71 -1.45
N VAL A 73 -0.19 3.44 -0.49
CA VAL A 73 -0.16 2.17 0.25
C VAL A 73 -1.25 2.14 1.32
N LEU A 74 -1.61 0.96 1.80
CA LEU A 74 -2.72 0.73 2.74
C LEU A 74 -2.23 -0.11 3.92
N ASP A 75 -2.47 0.38 5.15
CA ASP A 75 -2.31 -0.42 6.37
C ASP A 75 -3.44 -1.48 6.46
N PRO A 76 -3.23 -2.56 7.24
CA PRO A 76 -4.26 -3.50 7.63
C PRO A 76 -5.47 -2.75 8.14
N LYS A 77 -6.66 -3.19 7.71
CA LYS A 77 -7.89 -2.73 8.34
C LYS A 77 -7.76 -3.10 9.82
N LYS A 78 -7.83 -2.11 10.72
CA LYS A 78 -7.96 -2.40 12.16
C LYS A 78 -9.10 -3.39 12.29
N ALA A 79 -8.83 -4.56 12.87
CA ALA A 79 -9.90 -5.42 13.33
C ALA A 79 -10.77 -4.56 14.24
N ILE A 80 -12.05 -4.43 13.90
CA ILE A 80 -13.03 -3.88 14.82
C ILE A 80 -13.04 -4.90 15.97
N LYS A 81 -12.43 -4.54 17.10
CA LYS A 81 -12.61 -5.26 18.36
C LYS A 81 -13.99 -4.97 18.89
#